data_AF-A0A4U0QG69-F1
#
_entry.id   AF-A0A4U0QG69-F1
#
_cell.length_a   1.000
_cell.length_b   1.000
_cell.length_c   1.000
_cell.angle_alpha   90.00
_cell.angle_beta   90.00
_cell.angle_gamma   90.00
#
_symmetry.space_group_name_H-M   'P 1'
#
loop_
_entity.id
_entity.type
_entity.pdbx_description
1 polymer ?
#
loop_
_entity_poly.entity_id
_entity_poly.type
_entity_poly.pdbx_seq_one_letter_code
_entity_poly.pdbx_strand_id
1 'polypeptide(L)'
;MTEAEIVEAIEKLRYHVKLLGESMDFDKHPVEALILENDWGPDNISQAHDIFEDWDRRLEQGGKMDSSSFERDFDEKLGIGYQGLKSIILAFYKNDQWTNVCEAYVDSFGKNPSVELKMIARRER
;
A
#
# COMPACT_ATOMS: atom_id res chain seq x y z
N MET A 1 21.07 -30.38 -11.41
CA MET A 1 20.20 -29.22 -11.57
C MET A 1 20.75 -28.36 -12.69
N THR A 2 20.03 -28.34 -13.80
CA THR A 2 20.24 -27.42 -14.91
C THR A 2 19.64 -26.05 -14.56
N GLU A 3 20.01 -25.02 -15.32
CA GLU A 3 19.41 -23.70 -15.21
C GLU A 3 17.88 -23.73 -15.39
N ALA A 4 17.38 -24.51 -16.36
CA ALA A 4 15.95 -24.68 -16.61
C ALA A 4 15.21 -25.30 -15.40
N GLU A 5 15.81 -26.32 -14.76
CA GLU A 5 15.24 -26.94 -13.56
C GLU A 5 15.21 -25.97 -12.37
N ILE A 6 16.17 -25.04 -12.28
CA ILE A 6 16.19 -23.99 -11.25
C ILE A 6 15.08 -22.97 -11.48
N VAL A 7 14.93 -22.49 -12.72
CA VAL A 7 13.89 -21.52 -13.09
C VAL A 7 12.50 -22.09 -12.81
N GLU A 8 12.23 -23.33 -13.24
CA GLU A 8 10.95 -24.00 -12.99
C GLU A 8 10.67 -24.15 -11.48
N ALA A 9 11.69 -24.45 -10.67
CA ALA A 9 11.54 -24.55 -9.23
C ALA A 9 11.20 -23.19 -8.59
N ILE A 10 11.83 -22.09 -9.04
CA ILE A 10 11.54 -20.74 -8.56
C ILE A 10 10.13 -20.30 -8.94
N GLU A 11 9.68 -20.59 -10.16
CA GLU A 11 8.32 -20.27 -10.60
C GLU A 11 7.26 -21.01 -9.75
N LYS A 12 7.48 -22.30 -9.46
CA LYS A 12 6.61 -23.06 -8.55
C LYS A 12 6.58 -22.46 -7.14
N LEU A 13 7.75 -22.05 -6.62
CA LEU A 13 7.82 -21.39 -5.32
C LEU A 13 7.06 -20.06 -5.30
N ARG A 14 7.26 -19.20 -6.31
CA ARG A 14 6.52 -17.93 -6.43
C ARG A 14 5.01 -18.16 -6.50
N TYR A 15 4.57 -19.17 -7.25
CA TYR A 15 3.16 -19.54 -7.33
C TYR A 15 2.60 -19.99 -5.96
N HIS A 16 3.31 -20.87 -5.24
CA HIS A 16 2.87 -21.29 -3.91
C HIS A 16 2.85 -20.15 -2.89
N VAL A 17 3.84 -19.25 -2.93
CA VAL A 17 3.87 -18.05 -2.08
C VAL A 17 2.68 -17.15 -2.38
N LYS A 18 2.33 -16.97 -3.66
CA LYS A 18 1.12 -16.22 -4.05
C LYS A 18 -0.15 -16.83 -3.47
N LEU A 19 -0.33 -18.15 -3.56
CA LEU A 19 -1.48 -18.84 -2.96
C LEU A 19 -1.53 -18.67 -1.43
N LEU A 20 -0.39 -18.68 -0.76
CA LEU A 20 -0.31 -18.39 0.68
C LEU A 20 -0.72 -16.94 0.98
N GLY A 21 -0.29 -15.98 0.16
CA GLY A 21 -0.70 -14.58 0.27
C GLY A 21 -2.21 -14.39 0.13
N GLU A 22 -2.84 -15.07 -0.82
CA GLU A 22 -4.30 -15.06 -1.00
C GLU A 22 -5.07 -15.63 0.21
N SER A 23 -4.41 -16.49 1.01
CA SER A 23 -4.99 -17.07 2.24
C SER A 23 -4.71 -16.25 3.50
N MET A 24 -3.91 -15.18 3.39
CA MET A 24 -3.50 -14.40 4.53
C MET A 24 -4.64 -13.54 5.05
N ASP A 25 -4.76 -13.46 6.38
CA ASP A 25 -5.73 -12.62 7.04
C ASP A 25 -5.26 -11.15 6.99
N PHE A 26 -5.77 -10.40 6.00
CA PHE A 26 -5.46 -8.97 5.81
C PHE A 26 -5.80 -8.11 7.04
N ASP A 27 -6.77 -8.53 7.86
CA ASP A 27 -7.11 -7.78 9.07
C ASP A 27 -6.05 -7.94 10.16
N LYS A 28 -5.31 -9.05 10.15
CA LYS A 28 -4.24 -9.32 11.12
C LYS A 28 -2.84 -8.94 10.61
N HIS A 29 -2.61 -9.07 9.31
CA HIS A 29 -1.29 -8.90 8.68
C HIS A 29 -1.39 -8.03 7.40
N PRO A 30 -1.88 -6.79 7.50
CA PRO A 30 -2.19 -5.97 6.34
C PRO A 30 -0.97 -5.64 5.47
N VAL A 31 0.19 -5.36 6.09
CA VAL A 31 1.40 -5.00 5.35
C VAL A 31 2.03 -6.22 4.70
N GLU A 32 2.07 -7.35 5.38
CA GLU A 32 2.59 -8.61 4.83
C GLU A 32 1.71 -9.12 3.68
N ALA A 33 0.38 -9.00 3.82
CA ALA A 33 -0.55 -9.32 2.75
C ALA A 33 -0.27 -8.47 1.50
N LEU A 34 -0.01 -7.18 1.71
CA LEU A 34 0.33 -6.25 0.64
C LEU A 34 1.65 -6.59 -0.06
N ILE A 35 2.68 -6.97 0.71
CA ILE A 35 3.97 -7.40 0.17
C ILE A 35 3.79 -8.58 -0.77
N LEU A 36 3.01 -9.58 -0.35
CA LEU A 36 2.77 -10.77 -1.17
C LEU A 36 1.85 -10.49 -2.37
N GLU A 37 0.84 -9.64 -2.23
CA GLU A 37 -0.08 -9.28 -3.32
C GLU A 37 0.66 -8.58 -4.46
N ASN A 38 1.60 -7.68 -4.13
CA ASN A 38 2.31 -6.87 -5.11
C ASN A 38 3.69 -7.43 -5.50
N ASP A 39 4.08 -8.60 -4.99
CA ASP A 39 5.42 -9.20 -5.18
C ASP A 39 6.55 -8.21 -4.82
N TRP A 40 6.36 -7.47 -3.72
CA TRP A 40 7.29 -6.42 -3.31
C TRP A 40 8.52 -6.97 -2.61
N GLY A 41 9.66 -6.37 -2.93
CA GLY A 41 10.88 -6.48 -2.15
C GLY A 41 11.00 -5.40 -1.07
N PRO A 42 12.06 -5.46 -0.25
CA PRO A 42 12.36 -4.44 0.76
C PRO A 42 12.42 -3.01 0.20
N ASP A 43 12.98 -2.85 -1.01
CA ASP A 43 13.11 -1.53 -1.65
C ASP A 43 11.75 -0.93 -2.00
N ASN A 44 10.77 -1.74 -2.39
CA ASN A 44 9.41 -1.27 -2.69
C ASN A 44 8.72 -0.75 -1.42
N ILE A 45 8.85 -1.49 -0.31
CA ILE A 45 8.34 -1.06 1.00
C ILE A 45 9.02 0.23 1.43
N SER A 46 10.35 0.33 1.31
CA SER A 46 11.09 1.54 1.65
C SER A 46 10.59 2.74 0.83
N GLN A 47 10.41 2.58 -0.48
CA GLN A 47 9.90 3.65 -1.33
C GLN A 47 8.47 4.06 -0.99
N ALA A 48 7.60 3.11 -0.61
CA ALA A 48 6.28 3.44 -0.10
C ALA A 48 6.39 4.31 1.16
N HIS A 49 7.21 3.90 2.13
CA HIS A 49 7.47 4.69 3.33
C HIS A 49 8.04 6.09 3.00
N ASP A 50 8.98 6.21 2.06
CA ASP A 50 9.55 7.49 1.65
C ASP A 50 8.48 8.44 1.09
N ILE A 51 7.54 7.92 0.27
CA ILE A 51 6.41 8.73 -0.23
C ILE A 51 5.55 9.20 0.93
N PHE A 52 5.18 8.30 1.84
CA PHE A 52 4.37 8.67 3.00
C PHE A 52 5.07 9.70 3.89
N GLU A 53 6.38 9.54 4.15
CA GLU A 53 7.17 10.48 4.94
C GLU A 53 7.23 11.87 4.31
N ASP A 54 7.48 11.94 3.00
CA ASP A 54 7.51 13.21 2.27
C ASP A 54 6.16 13.95 2.34
N TRP A 55 5.05 13.21 2.27
CA TRP A 55 3.71 13.78 2.39
C TRP A 55 3.36 14.18 3.82
N ASP A 56 3.74 13.38 4.81
CA ASP A 56 3.56 13.72 6.22
C ASP A 56 4.26 15.04 6.55
N ARG A 57 5.53 15.17 6.13
CA ARG A 57 6.32 16.40 6.28
C ARG A 57 5.66 17.62 5.63
N ARG A 58 5.06 17.44 4.44
CA ARG A 58 4.31 18.53 3.76
C ARG A 58 3.08 18.94 4.56
N LEU A 59 2.35 17.99 5.13
CA LEU A 59 1.16 18.25 5.95
C LEU A 59 1.52 18.96 7.25
N GLU A 60 2.59 18.53 7.93
CA GLU A 60 3.10 19.18 9.15
C GLU A 60 3.50 20.64 8.93
N GLN A 61 3.97 20.98 7.73
CA GLN A 61 4.32 22.34 7.32
C GLN A 61 3.10 23.20 6.93
N GLY A 62 1.88 22.70 7.13
CA GLY A 62 0.63 23.39 6.78
C GLY A 62 0.22 23.22 5.31
N GLY A 63 0.88 22.31 4.58
CA GLY A 63 0.44 21.89 3.25
C GLY A 63 -0.91 21.20 3.27
N LYS A 64 -1.49 21.00 2.08
CA LYS A 64 -2.74 20.25 1.92
C LYS A 64 -2.48 19.02 1.07
N MET A 65 -3.21 17.95 1.39
CA MET A 65 -3.20 16.74 0.58
C MET A 65 -3.82 17.02 -0.80
N ASP A 66 -3.10 16.65 -1.84
CA ASP A 66 -3.57 16.63 -3.22
C ASP A 66 -3.53 15.17 -3.69
N SER A 67 -4.69 14.51 -3.71
CA SER A 67 -4.79 13.08 -4.03
C SER A 67 -4.22 12.74 -5.40
N SER A 68 -4.36 13.63 -6.38
CA SER A 68 -3.83 13.41 -7.73
C SER A 68 -2.29 13.37 -7.76
N SER A 69 -1.63 14.25 -7.00
CA SER A 69 -0.17 14.24 -6.87
C SER A 69 0.31 13.07 -6.02
N PHE A 70 -0.42 12.73 -4.96
CA PHE A 70 -0.12 11.57 -4.13
C PHE A 70 -0.20 10.26 -4.94
N GLU A 71 -1.27 10.08 -5.72
CA GLU A 71 -1.44 8.95 -6.64
C GLU A 71 -0.34 8.90 -7.69
N ARG A 72 0.05 10.05 -8.26
CA ARG A 72 1.15 10.12 -9.23
C ARG A 72 2.49 9.73 -8.62
N ASP A 73 2.78 10.12 -7.38
CA ASP A 73 4.03 9.74 -6.71
C ASP A 73 4.15 8.21 -6.56
N PHE A 74 3.02 7.51 -6.34
CA PHE A 74 2.96 6.04 -6.31
C PHE A 74 3.06 5.40 -7.70
N ASP A 75 2.40 5.97 -8.70
CA ASP A 75 2.49 5.49 -10.09
C ASP A 75 3.93 5.62 -10.62
N GLU A 76 4.57 6.77 -10.43
CA GLU A 76 5.92 7.05 -10.95
C GLU A 76 7.02 6.23 -10.26
N LYS A 77 6.92 6.02 -8.94
CA LYS A 77 7.97 5.33 -8.17
C LYS A 77 7.76 3.82 -8.10
N LEU A 78 6.51 3.37 -8.00
CA LEU A 78 6.17 1.97 -7.74
C LEU A 78 5.33 1.32 -8.84
N GLY A 79 4.87 2.07 -9.85
CA GLY A 79 3.98 1.55 -10.90
C GLY A 79 2.58 1.24 -10.37
N ILE A 80 2.14 1.94 -9.31
CA ILE A 80 0.92 1.63 -8.57
C ILE A 80 -0.17 2.62 -8.93
N GLY A 81 -1.19 2.09 -9.60
CA GLY A 81 -2.43 2.83 -9.83
C GLY A 81 -3.34 2.88 -8.61
N TYR A 82 -4.47 3.57 -8.78
CA TYR A 82 -5.46 3.84 -7.73
C TYR A 82 -5.90 2.62 -6.89
N GLN A 83 -6.15 1.46 -7.51
CA GLN A 83 -6.61 0.28 -6.77
C GLN A 83 -5.52 -0.28 -5.84
N GLY A 84 -4.27 -0.34 -6.30
CA GLY A 84 -3.15 -0.77 -5.46
C GLY A 84 -2.89 0.23 -4.34
N LEU A 85 -2.95 1.54 -4.64
CA LEU A 85 -2.79 2.58 -3.64
C LEU A 85 -3.83 2.50 -2.52
N LYS A 86 -5.08 2.19 -2.88
CA LYS A 86 -6.14 1.99 -1.91
C LYS A 86 -5.86 0.84 -0.95
N SER A 87 -5.33 -0.28 -1.45
CA SER A 87 -4.87 -1.39 -0.60
C SER A 87 -3.74 -0.96 0.34
N ILE A 88 -2.79 -0.14 -0.15
CA ILE A 88 -1.70 0.42 0.67
C ILE A 88 -2.24 1.32 1.79
N ILE A 89 -3.13 2.25 1.46
CA ILE A 89 -3.73 3.18 2.42
C ILE A 89 -4.47 2.41 3.52
N LEU A 90 -5.25 1.40 3.15
CA LEU A 90 -5.94 0.53 4.11
C LEU A 90 -4.94 -0.25 4.96
N ALA A 91 -3.90 -0.82 4.35
CA ALA A 91 -2.94 -1.63 5.05
C ALA A 91 -2.15 -0.84 6.09
N PHE A 92 -1.62 0.32 5.69
CA PHE A 92 -0.86 1.19 6.58
C PHE A 92 -1.75 1.77 7.69
N TYR A 93 -2.99 2.18 7.37
CA TYR A 93 -3.91 2.68 8.39
C TYR A 93 -4.27 1.61 9.43
N LYS A 94 -4.59 0.38 9.01
CA LYS A 94 -4.88 -0.74 9.93
C LYS A 94 -3.69 -1.14 10.79
N ASN A 95 -2.47 -0.89 10.31
CA ASN A 95 -1.24 -1.15 11.04
C ASN A 95 -0.77 0.04 11.89
N ASP A 96 -1.63 1.05 12.12
CA ASP A 96 -1.31 2.30 12.83
C ASP A 96 -0.11 3.08 12.24
N GLN A 97 0.17 2.91 10.94
CA GLN A 97 1.24 3.60 10.24
C GLN A 97 0.71 4.76 9.41
N TRP A 98 1.42 5.88 9.44
CA TRP A 98 1.15 7.07 8.63
C TRP A 98 -0.30 7.56 8.69
N THR A 99 -0.92 7.44 9.86
CA THR A 99 -2.36 7.71 10.03
C THR A 99 -2.73 9.10 9.54
N ASN A 100 -1.91 10.12 9.81
CA ASN A 100 -2.13 11.50 9.36
C ASN A 100 -2.24 11.60 7.83
N VAL A 101 -1.38 10.90 7.10
CA VAL A 101 -1.34 10.91 5.64
C VAL A 101 -2.52 10.13 5.07
N CYS A 102 -2.82 8.94 5.62
CA CYS A 102 -3.98 8.14 5.22
C CYS A 102 -5.28 8.93 5.41
N GLU A 103 -5.42 9.56 6.56
CA GLU A 103 -6.55 10.40 6.91
C GLU A 103 -6.68 11.61 5.97
N ALA A 104 -5.58 12.34 5.73
CA ALA A 104 -5.57 13.48 4.82
C ALA A 104 -5.88 13.07 3.37
N TYR A 105 -5.40 11.90 2.92
CA TYR A 105 -5.73 11.34 1.61
C TYR A 105 -7.23 11.09 1.49
N VAL A 106 -7.84 10.43 2.48
CA VAL A 106 -9.28 10.18 2.48
C VAL A 106 -10.09 11.48 2.55
N ASP A 107 -9.65 12.44 3.36
CA ASP A 107 -10.33 13.74 3.51
C ASP A 107 -10.27 14.60 2.23
N SER A 108 -9.25 14.40 1.39
CA SER A 108 -9.13 15.10 0.10
C SER A 108 -10.25 14.78 -0.89
N PHE A 109 -10.95 13.64 -0.73
CA PHE A 109 -12.14 13.27 -1.51
C PHE A 109 -13.44 13.92 -0.98
N GLY A 110 -13.36 14.70 0.10
CA GLY A 110 -14.51 15.36 0.71
C GLY A 110 -15.54 14.37 1.24
N LYS A 111 -16.82 14.53 0.86
CA LYS A 111 -17.93 13.71 1.39
C LYS A 111 -18.11 12.35 0.73
N ASN A 112 -17.35 12.05 -0.34
CA ASN A 112 -17.55 10.86 -1.15
C ASN A 112 -16.29 9.99 -1.25
N PRO A 113 -15.66 9.58 -0.13
CA PRO A 113 -14.62 8.57 -0.20
C PRO A 113 -15.22 7.22 -0.65
N SER A 114 -14.39 6.38 -1.25
CA SER A 114 -14.78 5.01 -1.59
C SER A 114 -15.23 4.23 -0.34
N VAL A 115 -16.09 3.23 -0.53
CA VAL A 115 -16.78 2.53 0.58
C VAL A 115 -15.78 1.94 1.57
N GLU A 116 -14.68 1.39 1.08
CA GLU A 116 -13.63 0.74 1.86
C GLU A 116 -12.83 1.76 2.68
N LEU A 117 -12.67 2.99 2.18
CA LEU A 117 -11.99 4.07 2.90
C LEU A 117 -12.89 4.77 3.94
N LYS A 118 -14.19 4.42 4.02
CA LYS A 118 -15.11 5.03 4.99
C LYS A 118 -14.71 4.77 6.43
N MET A 119 -14.05 3.65 6.73
CA MET A 119 -13.52 3.39 8.08
C MET A 119 -12.52 4.49 8.50
N ILE A 120 -11.65 4.90 7.58
CA ILE A 120 -10.65 5.95 7.80
C ILE A 120 -11.35 7.32 7.91
N ALA A 121 -12.37 7.58 7.08
CA ALA A 121 -13.16 8.81 7.17
C ALA A 121 -13.89 8.95 8.53
N ARG A 122 -14.23 7.82 9.16
CA ARG A 122 -14.86 7.78 10.50
C ARG A 122 -13.86 7.68 11.64
N ARG A 123 -12.57 7.56 11.32
CA ARG A 123 -11.48 7.34 12.29
C ARG A 123 -11.71 6.08 13.15
N GLU A 124 -12.31 5.05 12.56
CA GLU A 124 -12.54 3.74 13.17
C GLU A 124 -11.25 2.92 13.09
N ARG A 125 -10.75 2.46 14.25
CA ARG A 125 -9.53 1.66 14.40
C ARG A 125 -9.89 0.31 15.03
#